data_AF-N1UAK4-F1
#
_entry.id   AF-N1UAK4-F1
#
_cell.length_a   1.000
_cell.length_b   1.000
_cell.length_c   1.000
_cell.angle_alpha   90.00
_cell.angle_beta   90.00
_cell.angle_gamma   90.00
#
_symmetry.space_group_name_H-M   'P 1'
#
loop_
_entity.id
_entity.type
_entity.pdbx_description
1 polymer ?
#
loop_
_entity_poly.entity_id
_entity_poly.type
_entity_poly.pdbx_seq_one_letter_code
_entity_poly.pdbx_strand_id
1 'polypeptide(L)'
;MKHHLTYKDDKSDKFWNIEVSGASFTVTYGKTGTAGQTQTKTFDSEEECQKEAKKLLQEKLKKGYAEGTTQISIASSQVDFNEGLLIQKADKIAKRLTKLPAAAKKLTATDWPALYQDILIQFDKLWERLSKSRKKSLGGICICWDDCAVNGKEANKGWFAIVVEENQLEDLKELGSFEGGEKGITLKWDFVEILQHEPGGAEIFKQVINELCMPFIREALKASVNGKAFGKIKKMKPCHIFTARYHDEKPSYLLTVGKESKVPEKQNRFITRFIDENGNYWNDILESSRWKTKYKQQNHKDLLTQEDIGSFLMLCLDTYQTEPDNIVRLAERLPTSPETIKSQTLAWSIACYLVIAGKIPEAAAHMQRVEKNFMKKEFTNISYSYLHLKNFFACMSEKKKNYQSIAENWKNAQKQHPDLFGFIRRL
;
A
#
# COMPACT_ATOMS: atom_id res chain seq x y z
N MET A 1 -1.35 -0.95 33.23
CA MET A 1 -2.72 -0.54 33.63
C MET A 1 -2.92 0.93 33.25
N LYS A 2 -4.05 1.31 32.64
CA LYS A 2 -4.34 2.71 32.25
C LYS A 2 -5.83 3.02 32.38
N HIS A 3 -6.19 4.06 33.14
CA HIS A 3 -7.58 4.52 33.30
C HIS A 3 -7.69 6.03 33.11
N HIS A 4 -8.80 6.46 32.50
CA HIS A 4 -9.19 7.86 32.35
C HIS A 4 -10.56 8.06 32.99
N LEU A 5 -10.61 8.92 34.01
CA LEU A 5 -11.83 9.23 34.74
C LEU A 5 -12.20 10.70 34.55
N THR A 6 -13.50 10.97 34.55
CA THR A 6 -14.04 12.33 34.54
C THR A 6 -14.99 12.52 35.71
N TYR A 7 -15.04 13.74 36.25
CA TYR A 7 -15.95 14.15 37.30
C TYR A 7 -16.59 15.46 36.90
N LYS A 8 -17.91 15.49 36.87
CA LYS A 8 -18.68 16.67 36.51
C LYS A 8 -19.80 16.93 37.52
N ASP A 9 -19.81 18.12 38.07
CA ASP A 9 -20.91 18.69 38.86
C ASP A 9 -21.21 20.12 38.36
N ASP A 10 -22.14 20.84 38.99
CA ASP A 10 -22.54 22.18 38.58
C ASP A 10 -21.41 23.23 38.59
N LYS A 11 -20.32 22.97 39.33
CA LYS A 11 -19.20 23.90 39.56
C LYS A 11 -17.83 23.35 39.11
N SER A 12 -17.73 22.07 38.78
CA SER A 12 -16.49 21.35 38.53
C SER A 12 -16.62 20.49 37.27
N ASP A 13 -15.63 20.61 36.39
CA ASP A 13 -15.43 19.70 35.26
C ASP A 13 -13.95 19.29 35.25
N LYS A 14 -13.67 18.07 35.72
CA LYS A 14 -12.32 17.61 36.04
C LYS A 14 -12.04 16.26 35.41
N PHE A 15 -10.78 16.05 35.06
CA PHE A 15 -10.27 14.75 34.61
C PHE A 15 -9.18 14.24 35.55
N TRP A 16 -9.05 12.92 35.61
CA TRP A 16 -8.02 12.22 36.36
C TRP A 16 -7.59 10.96 35.61
N ASN A 17 -6.30 10.80 35.39
CA ASN A 17 -5.69 9.72 34.63
C ASN A 17 -4.67 9.01 35.50
N ILE A 18 -4.54 7.70 35.33
CA ILE A 18 -3.42 6.93 35.89
C ILE A 18 -2.86 5.97 34.85
N GLU A 19 -1.54 5.94 34.73
CA GLU A 19 -0.79 5.06 33.84
C GLU A 19 0.31 4.35 34.63
N VAL A 20 0.25 3.01 34.68
CA VAL A 20 1.25 2.17 35.37
C VAL A 20 2.22 1.60 34.34
N SER A 21 3.53 1.79 34.59
CA SER A 21 4.64 1.28 33.79
C SER A 21 5.70 0.67 34.71
N GLY A 22 5.75 -0.66 34.78
CA GLY A 22 6.63 -1.39 35.69
C GLY A 22 6.37 -1.02 37.16
N ALA A 23 7.43 -0.80 37.93
CA ALA A 23 7.37 -0.39 39.34
C ALA A 23 7.05 1.11 39.55
N SER A 24 6.53 1.81 38.54
CA SER A 24 6.14 3.21 38.65
C SER A 24 4.75 3.46 38.07
N PHE A 25 4.05 4.46 38.61
CA PHE A 25 2.84 4.99 37.99
C PHE A 25 2.92 6.50 37.85
N THR A 26 2.23 7.02 36.83
CA THR A 26 2.06 8.45 36.59
C THR A 26 0.58 8.79 36.63
N VAL A 27 0.22 9.73 37.48
CA VAL A 27 -1.14 10.29 37.60
C VAL A 27 -1.16 11.66 36.95
N THR A 28 -2.16 11.94 36.11
CA THR A 28 -2.37 13.28 35.52
C THR A 28 -3.79 13.76 35.82
N TYR A 29 -3.96 14.96 36.39
CA TYR A 29 -5.29 15.47 36.77
C TYR A 29 -5.42 16.97 36.53
N GLY A 30 -6.63 17.44 36.28
CA GLY A 30 -6.88 18.86 36.01
C GLY A 30 -8.31 19.16 35.62
N LYS A 31 -8.56 20.40 35.19
CA LYS A 31 -9.84 20.77 34.57
C LYS A 31 -9.91 20.16 33.17
N THR A 32 -11.07 19.60 32.79
CA THR A 32 -11.27 19.02 31.45
C THR A 32 -10.94 20.05 30.35
N GLY A 33 -10.17 19.63 29.35
CA GLY A 33 -9.69 20.50 28.26
C GLY A 33 -8.39 21.27 28.55
N THR A 34 -7.76 21.07 29.71
CA THR A 34 -6.42 21.61 30.02
C THR A 34 -5.36 20.49 29.98
N ALA A 35 -4.08 20.86 29.94
CA ALA A 35 -2.98 19.89 30.04
C ALA A 35 -2.93 19.15 31.39
N GLY A 36 -3.53 19.74 32.44
CA GLY A 36 -3.50 19.21 33.81
C GLY A 36 -2.12 19.29 34.47
N GLN A 37 -2.02 18.67 35.64
CA GLN A 37 -0.79 18.47 36.40
C GLN A 37 -0.47 16.98 36.47
N THR A 38 0.81 16.65 36.40
CA THR A 38 1.30 15.26 36.42
C THR A 38 2.13 15.01 37.67
N GLN A 39 1.92 13.85 38.30
CA GLN A 39 2.70 13.35 39.41
C GLN A 39 3.10 11.90 39.14
N THR A 40 4.39 11.59 39.30
CA THR A 40 4.92 10.23 39.12
C THR A 40 5.40 9.70 40.46
N LYS A 41 5.11 8.43 40.75
CA LYS A 41 5.55 7.73 41.95
C LYS A 41 6.14 6.38 41.57
N THR A 42 7.28 6.06 42.19
CA THR A 42 8.03 4.81 41.98
C THR A 42 8.03 3.99 43.26
N PHE A 43 8.01 2.68 43.13
CA PHE A 43 7.95 1.68 44.19
C PHE A 43 9.08 0.66 44.02
N ASP A 44 9.34 -0.11 45.07
CA ASP A 44 10.41 -1.12 45.06
C ASP A 44 10.01 -2.38 44.27
N SER A 45 8.70 -2.61 44.07
CA SER A 45 8.18 -3.71 43.25
C SER A 45 7.00 -3.31 42.37
N GLU A 46 6.81 -4.05 41.28
CA GLU A 46 5.66 -3.86 40.39
C GLU A 46 4.33 -4.21 41.10
N GLU A 47 4.32 -5.21 41.98
CA GLU A 47 3.12 -5.62 42.71
C GLU A 47 2.62 -4.52 43.67
N GLU A 48 3.53 -3.86 44.39
CA GLU A 48 3.19 -2.72 45.25
C GLU A 48 2.65 -1.54 44.44
N CYS A 49 3.30 -1.24 43.32
CA CYS A 49 2.86 -0.18 42.39
C CYS A 49 1.43 -0.44 41.89
N GLN A 50 1.13 -1.68 41.47
CA GLN A 50 -0.21 -2.04 40.99
C GLN A 50 -1.26 -2.00 42.11
N LYS A 51 -0.91 -2.42 43.33
CA LYS A 51 -1.82 -2.40 44.48
C LYS A 51 -2.21 -0.96 44.85
N GLU A 52 -1.24 -0.05 44.90
CA GLU A 52 -1.50 1.36 45.21
C GLU A 52 -2.25 2.07 44.06
N ALA A 53 -1.92 1.77 42.80
CA ALA A 53 -2.65 2.30 41.64
C ALA A 53 -4.13 1.90 41.63
N LYS A 54 -4.44 0.63 41.97
CA LYS A 54 -5.82 0.14 42.11
C LYS A 54 -6.56 0.81 43.27
N LYS A 55 -5.87 1.06 44.39
CA LYS A 55 -6.45 1.78 45.53
C LYS A 55 -6.84 3.21 45.14
N LEU A 56 -5.96 3.95 44.47
CA LEU A 56 -6.24 5.30 43.98
C LEU A 56 -7.41 5.34 43.00
N LEU A 57 -7.48 4.35 42.10
CA LEU A 57 -8.61 4.21 41.17
C LEU A 57 -9.93 4.06 41.95
N GLN A 58 -10.00 3.14 42.91
CA GLN A 58 -11.20 2.89 43.70
C GLN A 58 -11.62 4.09 44.56
N GLU A 59 -10.65 4.83 45.12
CA GLU A 59 -10.94 6.08 45.83
C GLU A 59 -11.57 7.15 44.93
N LYS A 60 -11.15 7.24 43.66
CA LYS A 60 -11.71 8.18 42.70
C LYS A 60 -13.12 7.78 42.26
N LEU A 61 -13.33 6.49 41.96
CA LEU A 61 -14.66 5.95 41.64
C LEU A 61 -15.66 6.19 42.78
N LYS A 62 -15.25 5.98 44.04
CA LYS A 62 -16.08 6.28 45.23
C LYS A 62 -16.41 7.77 45.38
N LYS A 63 -15.55 8.66 44.88
CA LYS A 63 -15.77 10.12 44.87
C LYS A 63 -16.65 10.59 43.70
N GLY A 64 -17.26 9.66 42.97
CA GLY A 64 -18.16 9.96 41.85
C GLY A 64 -17.46 10.24 40.53
N TYR A 65 -16.15 9.99 40.42
CA TYR A 65 -15.48 10.00 39.13
C TYR A 65 -15.95 8.78 38.34
N ALA A 66 -16.41 8.98 37.10
CA ALA A 66 -16.83 7.91 36.22
C ALA A 66 -15.72 7.60 35.20
N GLU A 67 -15.56 6.34 34.83
CA GLU A 67 -14.75 5.99 33.66
C GLU A 67 -15.36 6.69 32.45
N GLY A 68 -14.56 7.56 31.81
CA GLY A 68 -15.02 8.32 30.67
C GLY A 68 -15.26 7.39 29.49
N THR A 69 -16.49 6.93 29.28
CA THR A 69 -16.96 6.62 27.94
C THR A 69 -16.81 7.92 27.17
N THR A 70 -15.94 7.93 26.18
CA THR A 70 -15.82 9.09 25.29
C THR A 70 -17.10 9.12 24.44
N GLN A 71 -18.20 9.60 25.01
CA GLN A 71 -19.36 10.05 24.26
C GLN A 71 -18.96 11.37 23.60
N ILE A 72 -18.29 11.25 22.46
CA ILE A 72 -18.29 12.34 21.50
C ILE A 72 -19.72 12.40 20.98
N SER A 73 -20.45 13.46 21.30
CA SER A 73 -21.70 13.81 20.63
C SER A 73 -21.40 14.20 19.19
N ILE A 74 -21.19 13.18 18.35
CA ILE A 74 -21.26 13.33 16.91
C ILE A 74 -22.70 13.01 16.54
N ALA A 75 -23.37 14.00 15.94
CA ALA A 75 -24.69 13.86 15.37
C ALA A 75 -24.76 12.54 14.60
N SER A 76 -25.74 11.72 14.98
CA SER A 76 -26.12 10.49 14.33
C SER A 76 -26.43 10.74 12.85
N SER A 77 -25.43 10.59 11.99
CA SER A 77 -25.69 10.02 10.68
C SER A 77 -25.67 8.51 10.91
N GLN A 78 -26.85 7.91 11.02
CA GLN A 78 -27.02 6.46 10.87
C GLN A 78 -26.34 6.07 9.56
N VAL A 79 -25.13 5.54 9.65
CA VAL A 79 -24.55 4.79 8.55
C VAL A 79 -25.19 3.41 8.63
N ASP A 80 -25.74 2.98 7.50
CA ASP A 80 -26.50 1.74 7.29
C ASP A 80 -25.61 0.49 7.42
N PHE A 81 -24.96 0.35 8.58
CA PHE A 81 -24.09 -0.75 8.92
C PHE A 81 -24.95 -1.99 9.17
N ASN A 82 -24.97 -2.90 8.20
CA ASN A 82 -25.72 -4.15 8.32
C ASN A 82 -24.96 -5.14 9.22
N GLU A 83 -25.05 -4.90 10.53
CA GLU A 83 -24.49 -5.74 11.59
C GLU A 83 -24.91 -7.20 11.43
N GLY A 84 -26.18 -7.44 11.11
CA GLY A 84 -26.73 -8.79 10.92
C GLY A 84 -26.00 -9.57 9.82
N LEU A 85 -25.65 -8.93 8.70
CA LEU A 85 -24.89 -9.59 7.62
C LEU A 85 -23.46 -9.94 8.04
N LEU A 86 -22.82 -9.11 8.87
CA LEU A 86 -21.46 -9.39 9.38
C LEU A 86 -21.46 -10.54 10.38
N ILE A 87 -22.42 -10.55 11.31
CA ILE A 87 -22.60 -11.67 12.24
C ILE A 87 -22.87 -12.97 11.47
N GLN A 88 -23.77 -12.94 10.47
CA GLN A 88 -24.04 -14.11 9.62
C GLN A 88 -22.79 -14.62 8.89
N LYS A 89 -21.95 -13.71 8.36
CA LYS A 89 -20.67 -14.09 7.73
C LYS A 89 -19.68 -14.66 8.73
N ALA A 90 -19.55 -14.04 9.89
CA ALA A 90 -18.69 -14.52 10.97
C ALA A 90 -19.11 -15.94 11.42
N ASP A 91 -20.40 -16.18 11.62
CA ASP A 91 -20.96 -17.49 11.98
C ASP A 91 -20.71 -18.54 10.89
N LYS A 92 -20.88 -18.17 9.62
CA LYS A 92 -20.62 -19.05 8.48
C LYS A 92 -19.16 -19.47 8.42
N ILE A 93 -18.24 -18.54 8.66
CA ILE A 93 -16.80 -18.82 8.73
C ILE A 93 -16.50 -19.69 9.97
N ALA A 94 -17.05 -19.36 11.14
CA ALA A 94 -16.86 -20.12 12.37
C ALA A 94 -17.27 -21.59 12.22
N LYS A 95 -18.36 -21.87 11.50
CA LYS A 95 -18.80 -23.26 11.19
C LYS A 95 -17.81 -24.05 10.34
N ARG A 96 -16.98 -23.38 9.52
CA ARG A 96 -15.93 -24.01 8.71
C ARG A 96 -14.64 -24.25 9.51
N LEU A 97 -14.46 -23.56 10.64
CA LEU A 97 -13.32 -23.70 11.56
C LEU A 97 -13.45 -24.93 12.46
N THR A 98 -13.88 -26.08 11.92
CA THR A 98 -14.14 -27.30 12.70
C THR A 98 -12.90 -27.84 13.41
N LYS A 99 -11.72 -27.61 12.83
CA LYS A 99 -10.42 -27.99 13.43
C LYS A 99 -9.86 -26.94 14.40
N LEU A 100 -10.48 -25.77 14.53
CA LEU A 100 -9.98 -24.63 15.30
C LEU A 100 -11.08 -24.05 16.22
N PRO A 101 -11.57 -24.82 17.22
CA PRO A 101 -12.73 -24.45 18.03
C PRO A 101 -12.51 -23.20 18.90
N ALA A 102 -11.30 -23.00 19.42
CA ALA A 102 -10.96 -21.78 20.18
C ALA A 102 -11.05 -20.53 19.30
N ALA A 103 -10.63 -20.68 18.05
CA ALA A 103 -10.61 -19.63 17.06
C ALA A 103 -12.07 -19.31 16.62
N ALA A 104 -12.88 -20.34 16.34
CA ALA A 104 -14.31 -20.21 16.05
C ALA A 104 -15.08 -19.50 17.18
N LYS A 105 -14.82 -19.88 18.44
CA LYS A 105 -15.46 -19.28 19.62
C LYS A 105 -15.12 -17.79 19.77
N LYS A 106 -13.87 -17.40 19.51
CA LYS A 106 -13.47 -15.97 19.55
C LYS A 106 -14.16 -15.18 18.43
N LEU A 107 -14.26 -15.75 17.23
CA LEU A 107 -14.91 -15.09 16.09
C LEU A 107 -16.40 -14.82 16.35
N THR A 108 -17.12 -15.78 16.92
CA THR A 108 -18.54 -15.62 17.26
C THR A 108 -18.78 -14.75 18.49
N ALA A 109 -17.82 -14.67 19.41
CA ALA A 109 -17.88 -13.81 20.59
C ALA A 109 -17.40 -12.35 20.33
N THR A 110 -17.01 -12.03 19.10
CA THR A 110 -16.50 -10.69 18.76
C THR A 110 -17.63 -9.67 18.76
N ASP A 111 -17.44 -8.57 19.48
CA ASP A 111 -18.32 -7.40 19.46
C ASP A 111 -18.05 -6.57 18.19
N TRP A 112 -18.74 -6.93 17.10
CA TRP A 112 -18.59 -6.29 15.79
C TRP A 112 -18.95 -4.80 15.80
N PRO A 113 -20.03 -4.36 16.46
CA PRO A 113 -20.32 -2.93 16.62
C PRO A 113 -19.20 -2.16 17.32
N ALA A 114 -18.70 -2.63 18.46
CA ALA A 114 -17.63 -1.95 19.18
C ALA A 114 -16.35 -1.87 18.35
N LEU A 115 -16.00 -2.96 17.65
CA LEU A 115 -14.86 -2.99 16.75
C LEU A 115 -15.05 -2.01 15.57
N TYR A 116 -16.25 -1.90 15.01
CA TYR A 116 -16.54 -0.96 13.93
C TYR A 116 -16.34 0.48 14.38
N GLN A 117 -16.83 0.83 15.57
CA GLN A 117 -16.63 2.15 16.16
C GLN A 117 -15.15 2.45 16.43
N ASP A 118 -14.40 1.49 16.94
CA ASP A 118 -12.95 1.65 17.12
C ASP A 118 -12.24 1.92 15.79
N ILE A 119 -12.59 1.20 14.72
CA ILE A 119 -12.04 1.43 13.38
C ILE A 119 -12.35 2.84 12.88
N LEU A 120 -13.58 3.33 13.05
CA LEU A 120 -13.94 4.70 12.66
C LEU A 120 -13.11 5.74 13.40
N ILE A 121 -12.89 5.56 14.71
CA ILE A 121 -12.02 6.42 15.52
C ILE A 121 -10.57 6.38 15.00
N GLN A 122 -10.08 5.21 14.61
CA GLN A 122 -8.75 5.07 14.03
C GLN A 122 -8.63 5.76 12.67
N PHE A 123 -9.65 5.67 11.83
CA PHE A 123 -9.70 6.42 10.57
C PHE A 123 -9.72 7.93 10.81
N ASP A 124 -10.50 8.43 11.76
CA ASP A 124 -10.50 9.86 12.10
C ASP A 124 -9.11 10.33 12.54
N LYS A 125 -8.42 9.56 13.37
CA LYS A 125 -7.03 9.85 13.78
C LYS A 125 -6.07 9.83 12.58
N LEU A 126 -6.23 8.89 11.65
CA LEU A 126 -5.46 8.85 10.41
C LEU A 126 -5.70 10.15 9.62
N TRP A 127 -6.96 10.54 9.40
CA TRP A 127 -7.33 11.75 8.68
C TRP A 127 -6.78 13.03 9.32
N GLU A 128 -6.86 13.14 10.64
CA GLU A 128 -6.27 14.26 11.38
C GLU A 128 -4.76 14.32 11.21
N ARG A 129 -4.07 13.19 11.29
CA ARG A 129 -2.62 13.13 11.07
C ARG A 129 -2.26 13.58 9.65
N LEU A 130 -2.96 13.05 8.64
CA LEU A 130 -2.74 13.43 7.24
C LEU A 130 -3.00 14.91 6.99
N SER A 131 -4.01 15.50 7.64
CA SER A 131 -4.29 16.93 7.52
C SER A 131 -3.16 17.82 8.05
N LYS A 132 -2.38 17.33 9.03
CA LYS A 132 -1.28 18.07 9.67
C LYS A 132 0.07 17.82 9.00
N SER A 133 0.31 16.59 8.52
CA SER A 133 1.62 16.18 7.99
C SER A 133 1.85 16.59 6.53
N ARG A 134 0.79 16.78 5.75
CA ARG A 134 0.90 16.98 4.29
C ARG A 134 0.93 18.45 3.89
N LYS A 135 1.92 18.80 3.05
CA LYS A 135 1.99 20.11 2.35
C LYS A 135 1.24 20.10 1.01
N LYS A 136 1.18 18.94 0.34
CA LYS A 136 0.56 18.75 -0.99
C LYS A 136 -0.86 18.20 -0.88
N SER A 137 -1.64 18.39 -1.94
CA SER A 137 -3.01 17.88 -2.04
C SER A 137 -3.02 16.35 -2.09
N LEU A 138 -3.94 15.74 -1.36
CA LEU A 138 -4.23 14.31 -1.41
C LEU A 138 -4.89 13.97 -2.76
N GLY A 139 -4.20 13.21 -3.62
CA GLY A 139 -4.73 12.71 -4.89
C GLY A 139 -5.49 11.40 -4.73
N GLY A 140 -4.97 10.50 -3.89
CA GLY A 140 -5.67 9.28 -3.52
C GLY A 140 -5.09 8.57 -2.31
N ILE A 141 -5.80 7.54 -1.84
CA ILE A 141 -5.34 6.68 -0.76
C ILE A 141 -5.75 5.23 -1.00
N CYS A 142 -4.84 4.29 -0.75
CA CYS A 142 -5.13 2.87 -0.68
C CYS A 142 -5.01 2.39 0.76
N ILE A 143 -6.04 1.68 1.23
CA ILE A 143 -5.98 0.94 2.51
C ILE A 143 -5.74 -0.53 2.21
N CYS A 144 -4.60 -1.07 2.64
CA CYS A 144 -4.24 -2.46 2.41
C CYS A 144 -3.84 -3.17 3.70
N TRP A 145 -3.98 -4.49 3.76
CA TRP A 145 -3.41 -5.28 4.85
C TRP A 145 -1.96 -5.62 4.53
N ASP A 146 -1.11 -5.74 5.55
CA ASP A 146 0.29 -6.15 5.37
C ASP A 146 0.70 -7.11 6.51
N ASP A 147 1.34 -8.21 6.13
CA ASP A 147 1.95 -9.17 7.07
C ASP A 147 3.37 -8.77 7.48
N CYS A 148 3.98 -7.80 6.81
CA CYS A 148 5.35 -7.42 7.05
C CYS A 148 5.51 -6.60 8.35
N ALA A 149 6.19 -7.20 9.33
CA ALA A 149 6.63 -6.50 10.52
C ALA A 149 7.73 -5.49 10.15
N VAL A 150 7.37 -4.22 9.95
CA VAL A 150 8.36 -3.16 9.73
C VAL A 150 9.30 -3.09 10.94
N ASN A 151 10.60 -3.34 10.69
CA ASN A 151 11.70 -3.30 11.66
C ASN A 151 11.64 -4.34 12.79
N GLY A 152 11.09 -5.54 12.54
CA GLY A 152 11.17 -6.66 13.49
C GLY A 152 10.36 -6.46 14.78
N LYS A 153 9.40 -5.51 14.78
CA LYS A 153 8.45 -5.31 15.88
C LYS A 153 7.08 -5.85 15.49
N GLU A 154 6.60 -6.87 16.20
CA GLU A 154 5.28 -7.50 16.02
C GLU A 154 4.10 -6.51 16.10
N ALA A 155 4.30 -5.36 16.75
CA ALA A 155 3.30 -4.29 16.94
C ALA A 155 2.80 -3.59 15.64
N ASN A 156 3.24 -4.07 14.47
CA ASN A 156 2.96 -3.48 13.16
C ASN A 156 2.20 -4.41 12.19
N LYS A 157 1.77 -5.62 12.59
CA LYS A 157 0.81 -6.40 11.78
C LYS A 157 -0.53 -5.66 11.72
N GLY A 158 -1.05 -5.33 10.53
CA GLY A 158 -2.30 -4.55 10.43
C GLY A 158 -2.58 -3.94 9.07
N TRP A 159 -3.46 -2.93 9.05
CA TRP A 159 -3.82 -2.23 7.82
C TRP A 159 -3.03 -0.93 7.70
N PHE A 160 -2.57 -0.66 6.48
CA PHE A 160 -1.70 0.44 6.13
C PHE A 160 -2.45 1.42 5.25
N ALA A 161 -2.03 2.69 5.36
CA ALA A 161 -2.49 3.76 4.52
C ALA A 161 -1.37 4.14 3.56
N ILE A 162 -1.51 3.69 2.31
CA ILE A 162 -0.65 4.11 1.21
C ILE A 162 -1.27 5.38 0.66
N VAL A 163 -0.58 6.50 0.86
CA VAL A 163 -1.13 7.80 0.52
C VAL A 163 -0.42 8.37 -0.70
N VAL A 164 -1.21 8.85 -1.63
CA VAL A 164 -0.74 9.25 -2.95
C VAL A 164 -1.02 10.71 -3.20
N GLU A 165 0.04 11.39 -3.60
CA GLU A 165 0.04 12.79 -3.94
C GLU A 165 -0.60 13.01 -5.32
N GLU A 166 -0.97 14.27 -5.57
CA GLU A 166 -1.70 14.71 -6.76
C GLU A 166 -1.14 14.24 -8.11
N ASN A 167 0.19 14.16 -8.24
CA ASN A 167 0.85 13.74 -9.46
C ASN A 167 1.02 12.21 -9.59
N GLN A 168 0.91 11.45 -8.50
CA GLN A 168 1.22 10.01 -8.42
C GLN A 168 -0.03 9.11 -8.46
N LEU A 169 -1.20 9.67 -8.74
CA LEU A 169 -2.46 8.92 -8.75
C LEU A 169 -2.48 7.79 -9.81
N GLU A 170 -1.79 7.98 -10.93
CA GLU A 170 -1.63 6.97 -11.97
C GLU A 170 -0.74 5.81 -11.51
N ASP A 171 0.34 6.10 -10.77
CA ASP A 171 1.19 5.12 -10.08
C ASP A 171 0.31 4.15 -9.25
N LEU A 172 -0.74 4.68 -8.60
CA LEU A 172 -1.65 3.89 -7.78
C LEU A 172 -2.63 3.02 -8.58
N LYS A 173 -2.94 3.40 -9.82
CA LYS A 173 -3.76 2.60 -10.74
C LYS A 173 -2.94 1.54 -11.47
N GLU A 174 -1.64 1.77 -11.66
CA GLU A 174 -0.81 1.07 -12.63
C GLU A 174 0.22 0.12 -12.00
N LEU A 175 0.89 0.47 -10.89
CA LEU A 175 2.09 -0.27 -10.47
C LEU A 175 1.88 -1.58 -9.71
N GLY A 176 0.69 -1.87 -9.19
CA GLY A 176 0.38 -3.18 -8.61
C GLY A 176 1.17 -3.58 -7.34
N SER A 177 2.22 -2.84 -6.97
CA SER A 177 2.99 -3.00 -5.74
C SER A 177 3.46 -1.63 -5.24
N PHE A 178 3.47 -1.45 -3.91
CA PHE A 178 3.95 -0.23 -3.27
C PHE A 178 5.04 -0.56 -2.24
N GLU A 179 6.11 0.23 -2.24
CA GLU A 179 7.03 0.28 -1.11
C GLU A 179 6.71 1.49 -0.24
N GLY A 180 6.48 1.24 1.05
CA GLY A 180 6.20 2.27 2.05
C GLY A 180 4.70 2.52 2.29
N GLY A 181 4.42 3.15 3.42
CA GLY A 181 3.06 3.42 3.87
C GLY A 181 3.07 4.05 5.25
N GLU A 182 2.08 4.88 5.55
CA GLU A 182 1.86 5.32 6.92
C GLU A 182 1.11 4.23 7.69
N LYS A 183 1.39 4.11 9.00
CA LYS A 183 0.63 3.22 9.89
C LYS A 183 -0.86 3.60 9.79
N GLY A 184 -1.67 2.74 9.17
CA GLY A 184 -3.08 3.01 8.92
C GLY A 184 -3.89 2.78 10.19
N ILE A 185 -4.63 1.68 10.18
CA ILE A 185 -5.45 1.23 11.30
C ILE A 185 -4.93 -0.12 11.82
N THR A 186 -4.87 -0.26 13.13
CA THR A 186 -4.49 -1.50 13.79
C THR A 186 -5.74 -2.25 14.19
N LEU A 187 -5.98 -3.39 13.55
CA LEU A 187 -6.91 -4.37 14.09
C LEU A 187 -6.13 -5.23 15.08
N LYS A 188 -6.38 -5.06 16.38
CA LYS A 188 -5.95 -6.06 17.37
C LYS A 188 -6.83 -7.29 17.22
N TRP A 189 -6.47 -8.16 16.29
CA TRP A 189 -7.13 -9.43 16.09
C TRP A 189 -6.20 -10.55 16.54
N ASP A 190 -6.28 -10.88 17.82
CA ASP A 190 -5.55 -12.00 18.44
C ASP A 190 -5.78 -13.32 17.69
N PHE A 191 -6.86 -13.42 16.90
CA PHE A 191 -7.20 -14.58 16.07
C PHE A 191 -6.30 -14.74 14.83
N VAL A 192 -5.79 -13.65 14.23
CA VAL A 192 -4.85 -13.73 13.10
C VAL A 192 -3.59 -14.46 13.49
N GLU A 193 -3.09 -14.16 14.69
CA GLU A 193 -1.94 -14.85 15.27
C GLU A 193 -2.25 -16.33 15.51
N ILE A 194 -3.44 -16.66 16.03
CA ILE A 194 -3.86 -18.06 16.25
C ILE A 194 -3.97 -18.83 14.93
N LEU A 195 -4.53 -18.23 13.87
CA LEU A 195 -4.71 -18.91 12.58
C LEU A 195 -3.38 -19.15 11.84
N GLN A 196 -2.39 -18.26 11.97
CA GLN A 196 -1.15 -18.39 11.20
C GLN A 196 -0.30 -19.60 11.61
N HIS A 197 -0.49 -20.14 12.83
CA HIS A 197 0.37 -21.18 13.40
C HIS A 197 -0.21 -22.61 13.26
N GLU A 198 -1.39 -22.76 12.67
CA GLU A 198 -2.11 -24.04 12.60
C GLU A 198 -2.04 -24.67 11.20
N PRO A 199 -1.97 -26.01 11.05
CA PRO A 199 -1.98 -26.66 9.75
C PRO A 199 -3.22 -26.31 8.92
N GLY A 200 -3.03 -25.65 7.76
CA GLY A 200 -4.12 -25.14 6.91
C GLY A 200 -4.70 -23.79 7.35
N GLY A 201 -4.20 -23.21 8.43
CA GLY A 201 -4.65 -21.94 8.96
C GLY A 201 -4.35 -20.73 8.07
N ALA A 202 -3.33 -20.80 7.20
CA ALA A 202 -3.04 -19.77 6.19
C ALA A 202 -4.16 -19.62 5.14
N GLU A 203 -4.77 -20.73 4.69
CA GLU A 203 -5.87 -20.70 3.71
C GLU A 203 -7.15 -20.16 4.35
N ILE A 204 -7.42 -20.60 5.58
CA ILE A 204 -8.51 -20.09 6.40
C ILE A 204 -8.33 -18.59 6.67
N PHE A 205 -7.11 -18.16 6.97
CA PHE A 205 -6.77 -16.77 7.20
C PHE A 205 -7.07 -15.90 5.97
N LYS A 206 -6.69 -16.36 4.77
CA LYS A 206 -7.05 -15.69 3.50
C LYS A 206 -8.56 -15.55 3.34
N GLN A 207 -9.34 -16.60 3.67
CA GLN A 207 -10.80 -16.55 3.59
C GLN A 207 -11.39 -15.54 4.58
N VAL A 208 -10.88 -15.48 5.81
CA VAL A 208 -11.31 -14.50 6.82
C VAL A 208 -11.04 -13.07 6.35
N ILE A 209 -9.84 -12.81 5.81
CA ILE A 209 -9.50 -11.51 5.24
C ILE A 209 -10.45 -11.15 4.09
N ASN A 210 -10.69 -12.08 3.16
CA ASN A 210 -11.48 -11.82 1.95
C ASN A 210 -12.98 -11.69 2.22
N GLU A 211 -13.57 -12.60 2.98
CA GLU A 211 -15.03 -12.70 3.15
C GLU A 211 -15.55 -11.77 4.25
N LEU A 212 -14.70 -11.41 5.22
CA LEU A 212 -15.08 -10.67 6.42
C LEU A 212 -14.33 -9.34 6.58
N CYS A 213 -13.00 -9.36 6.71
CA CYS A 213 -12.24 -8.15 7.05
C CYS A 213 -12.27 -7.10 5.94
N MET A 214 -12.02 -7.49 4.69
CA MET A 214 -12.03 -6.59 3.53
C MET A 214 -13.39 -5.88 3.38
N PRO A 215 -14.55 -6.58 3.36
CA PRO A 215 -15.86 -5.92 3.35
C PRO A 215 -16.05 -4.97 4.54
N PHE A 216 -15.68 -5.40 5.74
CA PHE A 216 -15.85 -4.62 6.96
C PHE A 216 -15.06 -3.30 6.93
N ILE A 217 -13.79 -3.36 6.50
CA ILE A 217 -12.91 -2.20 6.35
C ILE A 217 -13.38 -1.29 5.23
N ARG A 218 -13.88 -1.84 4.11
CA ARG A 218 -14.46 -1.06 3.01
C ARG A 218 -15.67 -0.24 3.48
N GLU A 219 -16.55 -0.81 4.29
CA GLU A 219 -17.70 -0.08 4.83
C GLU A 219 -17.28 0.99 5.85
N ALA A 220 -16.34 0.69 6.74
CA ALA A 220 -15.80 1.70 7.66
C ALA A 220 -15.07 2.83 6.93
N LEU A 221 -14.35 2.51 5.85
CA LEU A 221 -13.66 3.49 5.02
C LEU A 221 -14.64 4.38 4.26
N LYS A 222 -15.70 3.81 3.66
CA LYS A 222 -16.81 4.56 3.04
C LYS A 222 -17.47 5.53 4.02
N ALA A 223 -17.69 5.10 5.25
CA ALA A 223 -18.25 5.95 6.29
C ALA A 223 -17.30 7.09 6.68
N SER A 224 -16.03 6.76 6.92
CA SER A 224 -15.06 7.71 7.47
C SER A 224 -14.69 8.86 6.51
N VAL A 225 -14.76 8.64 5.19
CA VAL A 225 -14.49 9.71 4.21
C VAL A 225 -15.58 10.80 4.18
N ASN A 226 -16.76 10.52 4.75
CA ASN A 226 -17.81 11.51 4.96
C ASN A 226 -17.64 12.27 6.30
N GLY A 227 -16.66 11.87 7.12
CA GLY A 227 -16.38 12.46 8.43
C GLY A 227 -15.72 13.83 8.36
N LYS A 228 -15.89 14.61 9.44
CA LYS A 228 -15.30 15.95 9.58
C LYS A 228 -13.77 15.95 9.48
N ALA A 229 -13.11 14.92 9.99
CA ALA A 229 -11.66 14.79 9.95
C ALA A 229 -11.14 14.68 8.51
N PHE A 230 -11.75 13.81 7.71
CA PHE A 230 -11.42 13.70 6.28
C PHE A 230 -11.68 15.01 5.54
N GLY A 231 -12.78 15.71 5.87
CA GLY A 231 -13.14 17.02 5.32
C GLY A 231 -12.02 18.06 5.39
N LYS A 232 -11.23 18.07 6.49
CA LYS A 232 -10.14 19.03 6.74
C LYS A 232 -8.89 18.80 5.87
N ILE A 233 -8.75 17.64 5.24
CA ILE A 233 -7.58 17.33 4.40
C ILE A 233 -7.63 18.18 3.12
N LYS A 234 -6.51 18.80 2.73
CA LYS A 234 -6.37 19.41 1.39
C LYS A 234 -6.36 18.29 0.34
N LYS A 235 -7.37 18.26 -0.54
CA LYS A 235 -7.63 17.17 -1.49
C LYS A 235 -7.65 17.68 -2.93
N MET A 236 -7.23 16.83 -3.85
CA MET A 236 -7.63 16.96 -5.25
C MET A 236 -9.15 16.76 -5.38
N LYS A 237 -9.69 17.27 -6.48
CA LYS A 237 -11.08 17.04 -6.88
C LYS A 237 -11.04 16.41 -8.28
N PRO A 238 -11.30 15.11 -8.45
CA PRO A 238 -11.68 14.15 -7.42
C PRO A 238 -10.49 13.63 -6.60
N CYS A 239 -10.76 13.15 -5.38
CA CYS A 239 -9.84 12.35 -4.57
C CYS A 239 -10.28 10.88 -4.62
N HIS A 240 -9.38 9.96 -4.95
CA HIS A 240 -9.75 8.55 -5.16
C HIS A 240 -9.36 7.66 -3.98
N ILE A 241 -10.26 6.75 -3.61
CA ILE A 241 -10.08 5.84 -2.49
C ILE A 241 -10.03 4.41 -3.02
N PHE A 242 -9.03 3.65 -2.58
CA PHE A 242 -8.76 2.29 -2.99
C PHE A 242 -8.58 1.39 -1.77
N THR A 243 -8.67 0.08 -2.01
CA THR A 243 -8.32 -0.94 -1.04
C THR A 243 -7.56 -2.06 -1.72
N ALA A 244 -6.57 -2.65 -1.07
CA ALA A 244 -5.90 -3.86 -1.54
C ALA A 244 -5.90 -4.90 -0.42
N ARG A 245 -5.71 -6.18 -0.77
CA ARG A 245 -5.55 -7.20 0.28
C ARG A 245 -4.13 -7.14 0.83
N TYR A 246 -3.15 -7.05 -0.05
CA TYR A 246 -1.74 -6.94 0.30
C TYR A 246 -1.12 -5.70 -0.37
N HIS A 247 0.04 -5.27 0.11
CA HIS A 247 0.75 -4.09 -0.43
C HIS A 247 1.36 -4.36 -1.82
N ASP A 248 1.59 -5.63 -2.15
CA ASP A 248 2.11 -6.15 -3.42
C ASP A 248 1.00 -6.61 -4.39
N GLU A 249 -0.26 -6.32 -4.07
CA GLU A 249 -1.39 -6.58 -4.95
C GLU A 249 -1.97 -5.31 -5.58
N LYS A 250 -2.51 -5.48 -6.79
CA LYS A 250 -3.24 -4.43 -7.50
C LYS A 250 -4.40 -3.88 -6.65
N PRO A 251 -4.42 -2.56 -6.36
CA PRO A 251 -5.51 -1.94 -5.62
C PRO A 251 -6.85 -2.07 -6.33
N SER A 252 -7.87 -2.42 -5.56
CA SER A 252 -9.27 -2.35 -5.96
C SER A 252 -9.80 -0.94 -5.69
N TYR A 253 -10.34 -0.30 -6.72
CA TYR A 253 -11.05 0.97 -6.58
C TYR A 253 -12.26 0.81 -5.65
N LEU A 254 -12.43 1.73 -4.70
CA LEU A 254 -13.55 1.75 -3.77
C LEU A 254 -14.56 2.86 -4.12
N LEU A 255 -14.11 4.12 -4.11
CA LEU A 255 -14.96 5.28 -4.38
C LEU A 255 -14.13 6.52 -4.71
N THR A 256 -14.84 7.58 -5.11
CA THR A 256 -14.28 8.90 -5.34
C THR A 256 -14.99 9.94 -4.49
N VAL A 257 -14.24 10.89 -3.92
CA VAL A 257 -14.76 12.00 -3.12
C VAL A 257 -14.51 13.33 -3.84
N GLY A 258 -15.58 14.11 -4.01
CA GLY A 258 -15.55 15.41 -4.70
C GLY A 258 -15.97 15.32 -6.17
N LYS A 259 -16.46 16.44 -6.71
CA LYS A 259 -16.80 16.56 -8.14
C LYS A 259 -15.52 16.58 -8.97
N GLU A 260 -15.54 16.00 -10.16
CA GLU A 260 -14.45 16.10 -11.14
C GLU A 260 -14.05 17.57 -11.31
N SER A 261 -12.81 17.91 -10.95
CA SER A 261 -12.17 19.01 -11.66
C SER A 261 -11.87 18.49 -13.06
N LYS A 262 -11.95 19.37 -14.05
CA LYS A 262 -11.34 19.11 -15.36
C LYS A 262 -9.84 18.97 -15.13
N VAL A 263 -9.40 17.79 -14.70
CA VAL A 263 -8.03 17.35 -14.91
C VAL A 263 -7.88 17.43 -16.43
N PRO A 264 -6.92 18.20 -16.97
CA PRO A 264 -6.74 18.27 -18.40
C PRO A 264 -6.64 16.85 -18.94
N GLU A 265 -7.63 16.48 -19.73
CA GLU A 265 -7.66 15.27 -20.54
C GLU A 265 -6.36 15.33 -21.38
N LYS A 266 -5.34 14.55 -20.96
CA LYS A 266 -3.91 14.49 -21.42
C LYS A 266 -2.80 14.86 -20.40
N GLN A 267 -3.01 14.72 -19.08
CA GLN A 267 -1.88 14.43 -18.19
C GLN A 267 -1.75 12.91 -17.98
N ASN A 268 -1.75 12.09 -19.04
CA ASN A 268 -0.54 11.42 -19.56
C ASN A 268 0.22 10.64 -18.48
N ARG A 269 -0.39 9.52 -18.07
CA ARG A 269 0.13 8.14 -17.98
C ARG A 269 1.52 8.06 -17.39
N PHE A 270 1.69 7.36 -16.26
CA PHE A 270 2.96 7.21 -15.54
C PHE A 270 4.17 7.04 -16.45
N ILE A 271 4.06 6.28 -17.56
CA ILE A 271 5.14 6.19 -18.55
C ILE A 271 5.55 7.58 -19.07
N THR A 272 4.64 8.43 -19.52
CA THR A 272 4.97 9.77 -20.01
C THR A 272 5.64 10.61 -18.93
N ARG A 273 5.12 10.58 -17.70
CA ARG A 273 5.73 11.28 -16.57
C ARG A 273 7.08 10.70 -16.17
N PHE A 274 7.23 9.38 -16.13
CA PHE A 274 8.47 8.66 -15.90
C PHE A 274 9.49 9.02 -16.97
N ILE A 275 9.09 9.07 -18.23
CA ILE A 275 9.93 9.49 -19.35
C ILE A 275 10.19 11.00 -19.29
N ASP A 276 9.31 11.87 -18.82
CA ASP A 276 9.62 13.30 -18.75
C ASP A 276 10.50 13.63 -17.54
N GLU A 277 10.27 12.97 -16.41
CA GLU A 277 11.07 13.09 -15.17
C GLU A 277 12.42 12.42 -15.33
N ASN A 278 12.47 11.20 -15.87
CA ASN A 278 13.70 10.45 -16.10
C ASN A 278 14.31 10.73 -17.48
N GLY A 279 13.61 11.36 -18.42
CA GLY A 279 14.05 11.65 -19.80
C GLY A 279 15.19 12.61 -19.89
N ASN A 280 15.16 13.67 -19.08
CA ASN A 280 16.31 14.57 -19.00
C ASN A 280 17.51 13.85 -18.38
N TYR A 281 17.28 12.92 -17.45
CA TYR A 281 18.34 12.07 -16.93
C TYR A 281 18.81 11.05 -17.96
N TRP A 282 17.92 10.44 -18.75
CA TRP A 282 18.25 9.63 -19.92
C TRP A 282 19.12 10.46 -20.85
N ASN A 283 18.69 11.64 -21.28
CA ASN A 283 19.46 12.52 -22.17
C ASN A 283 20.85 12.84 -21.61
N ASP A 284 21.00 13.15 -20.32
CA ASP A 284 22.31 13.35 -19.66
C ASP A 284 23.25 12.14 -19.75
N ILE A 285 22.67 10.95 -19.73
CA ILE A 285 23.37 9.66 -19.83
C ILE A 285 23.63 9.27 -21.28
N LEU A 286 22.73 9.67 -22.18
CA LEU A 286 22.68 9.29 -23.58
C LEU A 286 23.50 10.23 -24.47
N GLU A 287 23.59 11.51 -24.12
CA GLU A 287 24.37 12.53 -24.83
C GLU A 287 25.83 12.56 -24.38
N SER A 288 26.16 11.98 -23.22
CA SER A 288 27.54 11.79 -22.81
C SER A 288 28.03 10.39 -23.20
N SER A 289 29.22 10.31 -23.79
CA SER A 289 29.95 9.04 -24.00
C SER A 289 30.33 8.32 -22.69
N ARG A 290 29.84 8.80 -21.54
CA ARG A 290 30.26 8.40 -20.21
C ARG A 290 29.05 8.11 -19.32
N TRP A 291 28.71 6.82 -19.21
CA TRP A 291 27.71 6.34 -18.26
C TRP A 291 28.05 6.71 -16.81
N LYS A 292 27.08 7.25 -16.06
CA LYS A 292 27.21 7.48 -14.60
C LYS A 292 26.78 6.21 -13.86
N THR A 293 27.64 5.63 -13.03
CA THR A 293 27.43 4.28 -12.45
C THR A 293 26.15 4.13 -11.60
N LYS A 294 25.56 5.23 -11.12
CA LYS A 294 24.49 5.26 -10.12
C LYS A 294 23.59 6.51 -10.29
N TYR A 295 22.26 6.36 -10.20
CA TYR A 295 21.29 7.46 -10.43
C TYR A 295 20.28 7.64 -9.30
N LYS A 296 20.10 8.88 -8.83
CA LYS A 296 19.15 9.17 -7.76
C LYS A 296 17.77 9.44 -8.35
N GLN A 297 16.76 8.66 -7.95
CA GLN A 297 15.39 8.98 -8.32
C GLN A 297 14.93 10.27 -7.61
N GLN A 298 14.07 11.06 -8.25
CA GLN A 298 13.60 12.32 -7.67
C GLN A 298 12.87 12.13 -6.33
N ASN A 299 12.22 10.97 -6.13
CA ASN A 299 11.44 10.64 -4.94
C ASN A 299 12.08 9.60 -4.01
N HIS A 300 13.20 8.96 -4.42
CA HIS A 300 13.90 7.97 -3.60
C HIS A 300 15.33 8.40 -3.32
N LYS A 301 15.82 8.09 -2.12
CA LYS A 301 17.21 8.41 -1.75
C LYS A 301 18.22 7.46 -2.40
N ASP A 302 17.74 6.31 -2.88
CA ASP A 302 18.56 5.24 -3.41
C ASP A 302 18.99 5.49 -4.85
N LEU A 303 20.18 4.96 -5.14
CA LEU A 303 20.82 5.09 -6.43
C LEU A 303 20.52 3.86 -7.28
N LEU A 304 19.85 4.03 -8.43
CA LEU A 304 19.62 2.98 -9.42
C LEU A 304 20.88 2.66 -10.22
N THR A 305 21.07 1.38 -10.50
CA THR A 305 22.08 0.83 -11.40
C THR A 305 21.49 0.55 -12.79
N GLN A 306 22.34 0.24 -13.79
CA GLN A 306 21.86 -0.23 -15.10
C GLN A 306 20.99 -1.48 -14.99
N GLU A 307 21.29 -2.34 -14.01
CA GLU A 307 20.54 -3.58 -13.78
C GLU A 307 19.12 -3.29 -13.31
N ASP A 308 18.98 -2.36 -12.36
CA ASP A 308 17.68 -1.92 -11.82
C ASP A 308 16.84 -1.30 -12.93
N ILE A 309 17.47 -0.48 -13.78
CA ILE A 309 16.82 0.13 -14.95
C ILE A 309 16.33 -0.95 -15.92
N GLY A 310 17.18 -1.90 -16.30
CA GLY A 310 16.80 -2.95 -17.25
C GLY A 310 15.61 -3.76 -16.73
N SER A 311 15.68 -4.17 -15.47
CA SER A 311 14.59 -4.88 -14.80
C SER A 311 13.29 -4.06 -14.80
N PHE A 312 13.38 -2.76 -14.54
CA PHE A 312 12.25 -1.86 -14.54
C PHE A 312 11.62 -1.68 -15.94
N LEU A 313 12.44 -1.59 -17.00
CA LEU A 313 11.96 -1.56 -18.38
C LEU A 313 11.16 -2.82 -18.73
N MET A 314 11.61 -4.00 -18.28
CA MET A 314 10.87 -5.24 -18.52
C MET A 314 9.54 -5.25 -17.77
N LEU A 315 9.52 -4.84 -16.50
CA LEU A 315 8.28 -4.68 -15.73
C LEU A 315 7.28 -3.77 -16.47
N CYS A 316 7.75 -2.65 -17.03
CA CYS A 316 6.90 -1.72 -17.77
C CYS A 316 6.21 -2.37 -18.99
N LEU A 317 6.85 -3.34 -19.67
CA LEU A 317 6.19 -4.03 -20.79
C LEU A 317 4.93 -4.77 -20.34
N ASP A 318 4.97 -5.42 -19.18
CA ASP A 318 3.85 -6.15 -18.60
C ASP A 318 2.80 -5.21 -18.02
N THR A 319 3.23 -4.23 -17.23
CA THR A 319 2.34 -3.25 -16.60
C THR A 319 1.52 -2.48 -17.63
N TYR A 320 2.16 -2.03 -18.71
CA TYR A 320 1.54 -1.20 -19.74
C TYR A 320 1.18 -1.98 -20.99
N GLN A 321 1.09 -3.31 -20.87
CA GLN A 321 0.82 -4.17 -22.01
C GLN A 321 -0.49 -3.83 -22.70
N THR A 322 -1.44 -3.12 -22.08
CA THR A 322 -2.71 -2.69 -22.68
C THR A 322 -2.64 -1.33 -23.40
N GLU A 323 -1.49 -0.67 -23.37
CA GLU A 323 -1.29 0.70 -23.83
C GLU A 323 -0.06 0.82 -24.77
N PRO A 324 -0.12 0.19 -25.96
CA PRO A 324 1.04 0.00 -26.83
C PRO A 324 1.69 1.33 -27.26
N ASP A 325 0.91 2.38 -27.46
CA ASP A 325 1.41 3.71 -27.83
C ASP A 325 2.41 4.27 -26.80
N ASN A 326 2.21 3.97 -25.51
CA ASN A 326 3.14 4.43 -24.47
C ASN A 326 4.45 3.65 -24.51
N ILE A 327 4.39 2.34 -24.76
CA ILE A 327 5.57 1.48 -24.89
C ILE A 327 6.40 1.93 -26.11
N VAL A 328 5.74 2.27 -27.22
CA VAL A 328 6.41 2.80 -28.42
C VAL A 328 7.06 4.16 -28.12
N ARG A 329 6.36 5.10 -27.46
CA ARG A 329 6.94 6.40 -27.06
C ARG A 329 8.13 6.26 -26.11
N LEU A 330 8.09 5.29 -25.20
CA LEU A 330 9.21 4.95 -24.33
C LEU A 330 10.40 4.48 -25.17
N ALA A 331 10.18 3.52 -26.08
CA ALA A 331 11.20 3.01 -26.98
C ALA A 331 11.85 4.09 -27.85
N GLU A 332 11.08 5.10 -28.29
CA GLU A 332 11.59 6.19 -29.11
C GLU A 332 12.66 7.03 -28.40
N ARG A 333 12.63 7.12 -27.07
CA ARG A 333 13.56 7.89 -26.24
C ARG A 333 14.69 7.05 -25.63
N LEU A 334 14.71 5.74 -25.85
CA LEU A 334 15.81 4.87 -25.41
C LEU A 334 17.05 5.03 -26.28
N PRO A 335 18.26 4.73 -25.75
CA PRO A 335 19.49 4.72 -26.55
C PRO A 335 19.35 3.82 -27.75
N THR A 336 19.84 4.30 -28.88
CA THR A 336 20.04 3.51 -30.10
C THR A 336 21.46 2.95 -30.20
N SER A 337 22.42 3.58 -29.51
CA SER A 337 23.81 3.12 -29.44
C SER A 337 24.05 2.32 -28.16
N PRO A 338 24.70 1.14 -28.27
CA PRO A 338 24.94 0.32 -27.11
C PRO A 338 26.21 0.71 -26.35
N GLU A 339 27.06 1.62 -26.84
CA GLU A 339 28.43 1.87 -26.36
C GLU A 339 28.56 2.07 -24.84
N THR A 340 27.66 2.84 -24.24
CA THR A 340 27.67 3.18 -22.81
C THR A 340 26.99 2.12 -21.92
N ILE A 341 26.36 1.11 -22.52
CA ILE A 341 25.64 0.03 -21.84
C ILE A 341 26.60 -1.09 -21.44
N LYS A 342 26.62 -1.41 -20.14
CA LYS A 342 27.46 -2.44 -19.52
C LYS A 342 26.65 -3.60 -18.92
N SER A 343 25.39 -3.37 -18.54
CA SER A 343 24.49 -4.41 -18.04
C SER A 343 23.90 -5.22 -19.19
N GLN A 344 23.94 -6.54 -19.02
CA GLN A 344 23.31 -7.52 -19.90
C GLN A 344 21.79 -7.35 -19.92
N THR A 345 21.18 -7.19 -18.75
CA THR A 345 19.74 -6.97 -18.57
C THR A 345 19.29 -5.68 -19.24
N LEU A 346 20.05 -4.59 -19.08
CA LEU A 346 19.72 -3.32 -19.73
C LEU A 346 19.81 -3.40 -21.26
N ALA A 347 20.89 -3.98 -21.78
CA ALA A 347 21.07 -4.14 -23.23
C ALA A 347 19.94 -4.98 -23.83
N TRP A 348 19.58 -6.09 -23.17
CA TRP A 348 18.49 -6.96 -23.59
C TRP A 348 17.12 -6.25 -23.55
N SER A 349 16.86 -5.48 -22.49
CA SER A 349 15.61 -4.73 -22.32
C SER A 349 15.46 -3.67 -23.41
N ILE A 350 16.49 -2.84 -23.62
CA ILE A 350 16.47 -1.81 -24.67
C ILE A 350 16.28 -2.45 -26.05
N ALA A 351 16.96 -3.55 -26.34
CA ALA A 351 16.78 -4.25 -27.61
C ALA A 351 15.32 -4.66 -27.84
N CYS A 352 14.62 -5.17 -26.81
CA CYS A 352 13.21 -5.53 -26.93
C CYS A 352 12.34 -4.31 -27.28
N TYR A 353 12.55 -3.17 -26.63
CA TYR A 353 11.85 -1.92 -26.94
C TYR A 353 12.17 -1.38 -28.34
N LEU A 354 13.43 -1.43 -28.76
CA LEU A 354 13.83 -0.98 -30.09
C LEU A 354 13.19 -1.84 -31.19
N VAL A 355 13.06 -3.15 -30.99
CA VAL A 355 12.26 -3.99 -31.90
C VAL A 355 10.80 -3.55 -31.91
N ILE A 356 10.20 -3.28 -30.74
CA ILE A 356 8.81 -2.80 -30.66
C ILE A 356 8.62 -1.51 -31.48
N ALA A 357 9.58 -0.58 -31.44
CA ALA A 357 9.59 0.65 -32.22
C ALA A 357 10.05 0.50 -33.69
N GLY A 358 10.40 -0.71 -34.14
CA GLY A 358 10.85 -0.97 -35.52
C GLY A 358 12.31 -0.58 -35.82
N LYS A 359 13.09 -0.22 -34.79
CA LYS A 359 14.52 0.11 -34.88
C LYS A 359 15.38 -1.17 -34.81
N ILE A 360 15.22 -2.04 -35.80
CA ILE A 360 15.81 -3.40 -35.81
C ILE A 360 17.34 -3.39 -35.84
N PRO A 361 18.02 -2.57 -36.67
CA PRO A 361 19.49 -2.51 -36.68
C PRO A 361 20.09 -2.13 -35.33
N GLU A 362 19.50 -1.12 -34.68
CA GLU A 362 19.88 -0.66 -33.35
C GLU A 362 19.63 -1.75 -32.31
N ALA A 363 18.47 -2.39 -32.34
CA ALA A 363 18.15 -3.51 -31.46
C ALA A 363 19.18 -4.64 -31.59
N ALA A 364 19.58 -4.97 -32.82
CA ALA A 364 20.59 -5.99 -33.08
C ALA A 364 21.96 -5.59 -32.50
N ALA A 365 22.37 -4.33 -32.63
CA ALA A 365 23.60 -3.83 -32.03
C ALA A 365 23.61 -3.97 -30.50
N HIS A 366 22.49 -3.70 -29.84
CA HIS A 366 22.34 -3.95 -28.40
C HIS A 366 22.41 -5.45 -28.06
N MET A 367 21.71 -6.29 -28.82
CA MET A 367 21.71 -7.75 -28.62
C MET A 367 23.07 -8.40 -28.81
N GLN A 368 23.92 -7.88 -29.69
CA GLN A 368 25.28 -8.38 -29.90
C GLN A 368 26.18 -8.23 -28.66
N ARG A 369 25.84 -7.33 -27.74
CA ARG A 369 26.54 -7.21 -26.44
C ARG A 369 26.03 -8.19 -25.39
N VAL A 370 24.94 -8.90 -25.68
CA VAL A 370 24.31 -9.82 -24.74
C VAL A 370 24.92 -11.22 -24.87
N GLU A 371 25.48 -11.73 -23.78
CA GLU A 371 26.10 -13.04 -23.76
C GLU A 371 25.07 -14.15 -23.93
N LYS A 372 25.41 -15.18 -24.72
CA LYS A 372 24.54 -16.34 -24.96
C LYS A 372 24.18 -17.09 -23.67
N ASN A 373 25.08 -17.13 -22.69
CA ASN A 373 24.83 -17.79 -21.40
C ASN A 373 23.86 -17.00 -20.52
N PHE A 374 23.94 -15.67 -20.54
CA PHE A 374 22.96 -14.80 -19.90
C PHE A 374 21.57 -15.07 -20.48
N MET A 375 21.45 -15.05 -21.82
CA MET A 375 20.18 -15.34 -22.50
C MET A 375 19.61 -16.71 -22.10
N LYS A 376 20.44 -17.77 -22.11
CA LYS A 376 20.00 -19.11 -21.66
C LYS A 376 19.44 -19.07 -20.24
N LYS A 377 20.12 -18.38 -19.30
CA LYS A 377 19.71 -18.27 -17.90
C LYS A 377 18.35 -17.58 -17.77
N GLU A 378 18.16 -16.45 -18.46
CA GLU A 378 16.88 -15.72 -18.45
C GLU A 378 15.72 -16.62 -18.92
N PHE A 379 15.92 -17.46 -19.94
CA PHE A 379 14.89 -18.38 -20.44
C PHE A 379 14.64 -19.61 -19.58
N THR A 380 15.67 -20.22 -19.00
CA THR A 380 15.53 -21.50 -18.28
C THR A 380 15.04 -21.32 -16.85
N ASN A 381 15.34 -20.17 -16.22
CA ASN A 381 15.05 -19.97 -14.79
C ASN A 381 13.74 -19.23 -14.49
N ILE A 382 12.89 -18.94 -15.50
CA ILE A 382 11.73 -18.06 -15.32
C ILE A 382 12.19 -16.76 -14.64
N SER A 383 13.17 -16.08 -15.24
CA SER A 383 13.55 -14.77 -14.69
C SER A 383 12.34 -13.83 -14.74
N TYR A 384 12.26 -12.91 -13.77
CA TYR A 384 11.20 -11.90 -13.72
C TYR A 384 11.09 -11.15 -15.06
N SER A 385 12.24 -10.75 -15.62
CA SER A 385 12.34 -10.08 -16.92
C SER A 385 11.73 -10.88 -18.07
N TYR A 386 11.99 -12.19 -18.14
CA TYR A 386 11.39 -13.05 -19.17
C TYR A 386 9.88 -13.21 -18.96
N LEU A 387 9.42 -13.32 -17.71
CA LEU A 387 8.00 -13.46 -17.40
C LEU A 387 7.21 -12.23 -17.86
N HIS A 388 7.72 -11.02 -17.59
CA HIS A 388 7.10 -9.78 -18.04
C HIS A 388 7.03 -9.68 -19.56
N LEU A 389 8.13 -10.00 -20.25
CA LEU A 389 8.17 -10.03 -21.71
C LEU A 389 7.16 -11.03 -22.29
N LYS A 390 7.07 -12.23 -21.69
CA LYS A 390 6.12 -13.27 -22.09
C LYS A 390 4.67 -12.82 -21.91
N ASN A 391 4.34 -12.17 -20.78
CA ASN A 391 3.00 -11.66 -20.51
C ASN A 391 2.59 -10.62 -21.55
N PHE A 392 3.48 -9.66 -21.83
CA PHE A 392 3.28 -8.65 -22.86
C PHE A 392 2.91 -9.28 -24.22
N PHE A 393 3.66 -10.30 -24.66
CA PHE A 393 3.36 -11.00 -25.91
C PHE A 393 2.07 -11.82 -25.87
N ALA A 394 1.71 -12.41 -24.73
CA ALA A 394 0.42 -13.07 -24.58
C ALA A 394 -0.74 -12.07 -24.79
N CYS A 395 -0.67 -10.88 -24.16
CA CYS A 395 -1.66 -9.82 -24.36
C CYS A 395 -1.71 -9.35 -25.82
N MET A 396 -0.55 -9.22 -26.45
CA MET A 396 -0.41 -8.88 -27.87
C MET A 396 -1.16 -9.86 -28.78
N SER A 397 -1.05 -11.16 -28.49
CA SER A 397 -1.69 -12.24 -29.25
C SER A 397 -3.21 -12.26 -29.05
N GLU A 398 -3.71 -11.93 -27.86
CA GLU A 398 -5.15 -11.80 -27.59
C GLU A 398 -5.76 -10.57 -28.28
N LYS A 399 -5.01 -9.46 -28.35
CA LYS A 399 -5.49 -8.16 -28.85
C LYS A 399 -4.91 -7.78 -30.22
N LYS A 400 -4.77 -8.75 -31.14
CA LYS A 400 -4.01 -8.62 -32.40
C LYS A 400 -4.17 -7.31 -33.16
N LYS A 401 -5.39 -6.74 -33.23
CA LYS A 401 -5.65 -5.49 -33.98
C LYS A 401 -4.86 -4.30 -33.46
N ASN A 402 -4.61 -4.21 -32.15
CA ASN A 402 -3.95 -3.05 -31.53
C ASN A 402 -2.42 -3.14 -31.59
N TYR A 403 -1.85 -4.28 -31.99
CA TYR A 403 -0.40 -4.53 -31.96
C TYR A 403 0.14 -5.01 -33.30
N GLN A 404 -0.59 -4.81 -34.40
CA GLN A 404 -0.20 -5.33 -35.72
C GLN A 404 1.21 -4.87 -36.11
N SER A 405 1.51 -3.58 -35.95
CA SER A 405 2.84 -3.03 -36.24
C SER A 405 3.92 -3.63 -35.35
N ILE A 406 3.67 -3.80 -34.06
CA ILE A 406 4.62 -4.39 -33.11
C ILE A 406 4.90 -5.86 -33.47
N ALA A 407 3.86 -6.62 -33.79
CA ALA A 407 3.98 -8.02 -34.19
C ALA A 407 4.75 -8.16 -35.52
N GLU A 408 4.55 -7.24 -36.47
CA GLU A 408 5.30 -7.19 -37.73
C GLU A 408 6.77 -6.85 -37.51
N ASN A 409 7.07 -5.84 -36.69
CA ASN A 409 8.44 -5.48 -36.34
C ASN A 409 9.19 -6.66 -35.70
N TRP A 410 8.54 -7.40 -34.79
CA TRP A 410 9.16 -8.56 -34.16
C TRP A 410 9.42 -9.70 -35.14
N LYS A 411 8.46 -10.01 -36.02
CA LYS A 411 8.64 -11.00 -37.10
C LYS A 411 9.80 -10.60 -38.02
N ASN A 412 9.92 -9.32 -38.35
CA ASN A 412 11.01 -8.81 -39.16
C ASN A 412 12.36 -8.95 -38.46
N ALA A 413 12.45 -8.66 -37.16
CA ALA A 413 13.68 -8.85 -36.38
C ALA A 413 14.09 -10.33 -36.33
N GLN A 414 13.14 -11.25 -36.16
CA GLN A 414 13.40 -12.70 -36.19
C GLN A 414 13.87 -13.19 -37.55
N LYS A 415 13.33 -12.62 -38.64
CA LYS A 415 13.73 -12.96 -40.00
C LYS A 415 15.14 -12.45 -40.32
N GLN A 416 15.48 -11.24 -39.89
CA GLN A 416 16.78 -10.60 -40.18
C GLN A 416 17.90 -11.14 -39.28
N HIS A 417 17.60 -11.41 -38.00
CA HIS A 417 18.59 -11.84 -37.01
C HIS A 417 18.06 -13.03 -36.18
N PRO A 418 17.92 -14.23 -36.79
CA PRO A 418 17.31 -15.39 -36.14
C PRO A 418 18.06 -15.85 -34.89
N ASP A 419 19.40 -15.72 -34.87
CA ASP A 419 20.21 -16.11 -33.71
C ASP A 419 20.06 -15.16 -32.51
N LEU A 420 19.66 -13.91 -32.75
CA LEU A 420 19.50 -12.89 -31.70
C LEU A 420 18.07 -12.86 -31.16
N PHE A 421 17.06 -13.00 -32.02
CA PHE A 421 15.63 -12.82 -31.64
C PHE A 421 14.77 -14.09 -31.76
N GLY A 422 15.34 -15.21 -32.22
CA GLY A 422 14.63 -16.48 -32.40
C GLY A 422 14.28 -17.22 -31.10
N PHE A 423 14.61 -16.65 -29.94
CA PHE A 423 14.27 -17.23 -28.64
C PHE A 423 12.77 -17.17 -28.32
N ILE A 424 12.05 -16.18 -28.87
CA ILE A 424 10.59 -16.11 -28.78
C ILE A 424 9.99 -16.93 -29.92
N ARG A 425 10.04 -18.26 -29.76
CA ARG A 425 9.65 -19.21 -30.83
C ARG A 425 8.15 -19.24 -31.16
N ARG A 426 7.31 -18.50 -30.41
CA ARG A 426 5.85 -18.46 -30.61
C ARG A 426 5.34 -17.03 -30.43
N LEU A 427 5.12 -16.35 -31.55
CA LEU A 427 4.14 -15.28 -31.67
C LEU A 427 3.00 -15.75 -32.57
#